data_AF-A0AA89TEI2-F1
#
_entry.id   AF-A0AA89TEI2-F1
#
_cell.length_a   1.000
_cell.length_b   1.000
_cell.length_c   1.000
_cell.angle_alpha   90.00
_cell.angle_beta   90.00
_cell.angle_gamma   90.00
#
_symmetry.space_group_name_H-M   'P 1'
#
loop_
_entity.id
_entity.type
_entity.pdbx_description
1 polymer ?
#
loop_
_entity_poly.entity_id
_entity_poly.type
_entity_poly.pdbx_seq_one_letter_code
_entity_poly.pdbx_strand_id
1 'polypeptide(L)'
;MQRTAQAVCAGGGIVSSVCHGAGALINLQDADGNPLVRNRTVTGFATVEERLAGVKGRVPFLLEDELRSKGAKYVRSTIPMTPHAVRDGRLITGQNPVSTKAVSDRILGALAETE
;
A
#
# COMPACT_ATOMS: atom_id res chain seq x y z
N MET A 1 9.61 -1.32 -13.06
CA MET A 1 8.92 -0.72 -11.90
C MET A 1 9.64 -0.97 -10.58
N GLN A 2 9.98 -2.21 -10.19
CA GLN A 2 10.62 -2.51 -8.90
C GLN A 2 11.92 -1.71 -8.66
N ARG A 3 12.90 -1.81 -9.57
CA ARG A 3 14.16 -1.04 -9.46
C ARG A 3 13.95 0.46 -9.29
N THR A 4 13.02 1.03 -10.05
CA THR A 4 12.67 2.46 -9.97
C THR A 4 12.07 2.81 -8.60
N ALA A 5 11.10 2.03 -8.11
CA ALA A 5 10.49 2.27 -6.82
C ALA A 5 11.48 2.09 -5.65
N GLN A 6 12.38 1.11 -5.75
CA GLN A 6 13.45 0.90 -4.78
C GLN A 6 14.45 2.08 -4.77
N ALA A 7 14.83 2.58 -5.95
CA ALA A 7 15.69 3.75 -6.05
C ALA A 7 15.03 5.00 -5.44
N VAL A 8 13.73 5.20 -5.68
CA VAL A 8 12.97 6.28 -5.02
C VAL A 8 12.99 6.12 -3.50
N CYS A 9 12.74 4.91 -2.98
CA CYS A 9 12.78 4.65 -1.55
C CYS A 9 14.18 4.90 -0.95
N ALA A 10 15.23 4.41 -1.61
CA ALA A 10 16.62 4.57 -1.18
C ALA A 10 17.07 6.04 -1.18
N GLY A 11 16.56 6.85 -2.12
CA GLY A 11 16.80 8.29 -2.17
C GLY A 11 15.94 9.12 -1.21
N GLY A 12 15.25 8.49 -0.25
CA GLY A 12 14.37 9.21 0.68
C GLY A 12 13.11 9.78 0.02
N GLY A 13 12.70 9.25 -1.13
CA GLY A 13 11.47 9.63 -1.83
C GLY A 13 10.22 9.00 -1.21
N ILE A 14 9.06 9.40 -1.72
CA ILE A 14 7.76 8.84 -1.31
C ILE A 14 7.38 7.70 -2.25
N VAL A 15 7.03 6.55 -1.69
CA VAL A 15 6.38 5.45 -2.42
C VAL A 15 4.93 5.40 -2.00
N SER A 16 4.01 5.44 -2.96
CA SER A 16 2.59 5.38 -2.66
C SER A 16 1.80 4.45 -3.57
N SER A 17 0.65 3.96 -3.07
CA SER A 17 -0.25 3.10 -3.82
C SER A 17 -1.70 3.26 -3.38
N VAL A 18 -2.63 2.88 -4.25
CA VAL A 18 -4.08 2.82 -3.97
C VAL A 18 -4.63 1.49 -4.53
N CYS A 19 -5.60 0.88 -3.83
CA CYS A 19 -6.30 -0.32 -4.30
C CYS A 19 -5.34 -1.49 -4.56
N HIS A 20 -5.35 -2.06 -5.77
CA HIS A 20 -4.42 -3.11 -6.19
C HIS A 20 -3.02 -2.63 -6.50
N GLY A 21 -2.79 -1.31 -6.56
CA GLY A 21 -1.43 -0.76 -6.70
C GLY A 21 -0.50 -1.24 -5.59
N ALA A 22 -1.03 -1.59 -4.41
CA ALA A 22 -0.24 -2.18 -3.34
C ALA A 22 0.36 -3.56 -3.70
N GLY A 23 -0.16 -4.24 -4.74
CA GLY A 23 0.46 -5.45 -5.28
C GLY A 23 1.87 -5.22 -5.82
N ALA A 24 2.18 -3.99 -6.27
CA ALA A 24 3.53 -3.62 -6.66
C ALA A 24 4.51 -3.63 -5.47
N LEU A 25 4.02 -3.45 -4.24
CA LEU A 25 4.82 -3.38 -3.02
C LEU A 25 5.24 -4.76 -2.50
N ILE A 26 4.52 -5.83 -2.85
CA ILE A 26 4.75 -7.21 -2.35
C ILE A 26 6.19 -7.68 -2.61
N ASN A 27 6.76 -7.27 -3.73
CA ASN A 27 8.09 -7.69 -4.18
C ASN A 27 9.14 -6.59 -4.09
N LEU A 28 8.81 -5.41 -3.53
CA LEU A 28 9.82 -4.40 -3.25
C LEU A 28 10.64 -4.83 -2.04
N GLN A 29 11.95 -4.61 -2.12
CA GLN A 29 12.88 -4.87 -1.04
C GLN A 29 13.60 -3.59 -0.64
N ASP A 30 13.99 -3.49 0.62
CA ASP A 30 14.90 -2.46 1.12
C ASP A 30 16.36 -2.74 0.69
N ALA A 31 17.29 -1.89 1.15
CA ALA A 31 18.71 -2.00 0.81
C ALA A 31 19.35 -3.30 1.34
N ASP A 32 18.76 -3.91 2.38
CA ASP A 32 19.23 -5.14 3.00
C ASP A 32 18.58 -6.40 2.37
N GLY A 33 17.75 -6.22 1.33
CA GLY A 33 17.03 -7.30 0.65
C GLY A 33 15.79 -7.80 1.39
N ASN A 34 15.38 -7.15 2.48
CA ASN A 34 14.15 -7.51 3.18
C ASN A 34 12.92 -6.92 2.47
N PRO A 35 11.74 -7.56 2.55
CA PRO A 35 10.52 -6.98 1.99
C PRO A 35 10.27 -5.58 2.55
N LEU A 36 10.07 -4.59 1.68
CA LEU A 36 9.88 -3.19 2.04
C LEU A 36 8.70 -2.99 3.01
N VAL A 37 7.68 -3.84 2.89
CA VAL A 37 6.47 -3.79 3.73
C VAL A 37 6.62 -4.48 5.08
N ARG A 38 7.74 -5.18 5.33
CA ARG A 38 7.95 -5.95 6.57
C ARG A 38 7.86 -5.03 7.79
N ASN A 39 7.04 -5.40 8.77
CA ASN A 39 6.75 -4.64 10.00
C ASN A 39 6.16 -3.24 9.81
N ARG A 40 5.87 -2.82 8.56
CA ARG A 40 5.24 -1.54 8.22
C ARG A 40 3.73 -1.64 8.25
N THR A 41 3.07 -0.55 8.60
CA THR A 41 1.61 -0.45 8.54
C THR A 41 1.19 -0.05 7.13
N VAL A 42 0.36 -0.88 6.51
CA VAL A 42 -0.09 -0.67 5.12
C VAL A 42 -1.57 -1.00 4.98
N THR A 43 -2.18 -0.51 3.91
CA THR A 43 -3.49 -0.94 3.45
C THR A 43 -3.45 -1.18 1.93
N GLY A 44 -4.56 -1.65 1.37
CA GLY A 44 -4.74 -2.03 -0.03
C GLY A 44 -6.09 -2.70 -0.18
N PHE A 45 -6.50 -3.04 -1.39
CA PHE A 45 -7.85 -3.58 -1.61
C PHE A 45 -8.11 -4.83 -0.74
N ALA A 46 -9.16 -4.77 0.08
CA ALA A 46 -9.38 -5.78 1.11
C ALA A 46 -10.03 -7.04 0.55
N THR A 47 -9.77 -8.20 1.16
CA THR A 47 -10.39 -9.46 0.74
C THR A 47 -11.93 -9.42 0.82
N VAL A 48 -12.49 -8.59 1.71
CA VAL A 48 -13.95 -8.36 1.77
C VAL A 48 -14.44 -7.54 0.57
N GLU A 49 -13.67 -6.58 0.09
CA GLU A 49 -14.01 -5.78 -1.08
C GLU A 49 -13.90 -6.61 -2.37
N GLU A 50 -12.93 -7.54 -2.45
CA GLU A 50 -12.85 -8.54 -3.54
C GLU A 50 -14.11 -9.42 -3.64
N ARG A 51 -14.67 -9.80 -2.48
CA ARG A 51 -15.92 -10.59 -2.42
C ARG A 51 -17.11 -9.75 -2.88
N LEU A 52 -17.24 -8.53 -2.36
CA LEU A 52 -18.34 -7.63 -2.70
C LEU A 52 -18.31 -7.23 -4.18
N ALA A 53 -17.13 -7.06 -4.76
CA ALA A 53 -16.94 -6.76 -6.17
C ALA A 53 -17.09 -8.01 -7.08
N GLY A 54 -17.26 -9.21 -6.53
CA GLY A 54 -17.47 -10.44 -7.30
C GLY A 54 -16.23 -10.92 -8.08
N VAL A 55 -15.03 -10.44 -7.71
CA VAL A 55 -13.78 -10.68 -8.44
C VAL A 55 -12.79 -11.57 -7.69
N LYS A 56 -13.10 -11.96 -6.44
CA LYS A 56 -12.24 -12.84 -5.61
C LYS A 56 -11.73 -14.10 -6.34
N GLY A 57 -12.55 -14.73 -7.18
CA GLY A 57 -12.18 -15.94 -7.93
C GLY A 57 -11.42 -15.69 -9.24
N ARG A 58 -11.18 -14.42 -9.60
CA ARG A 58 -10.53 -14.00 -10.84
C ARG A 58 -9.12 -13.47 -10.62
N VAL A 59 -8.80 -13.08 -9.39
CA VAL A 59 -7.47 -12.57 -9.03
C VAL A 59 -6.51 -13.75 -8.77
N PRO A 60 -5.23 -13.65 -9.19
CA PRO A 60 -4.26 -14.72 -9.03
C PRO A 60 -3.84 -14.97 -7.58
N PHE A 61 -4.07 -13.97 -6.71
CA PHE A 61 -3.84 -14.03 -5.27
C PHE A 61 -4.69 -12.96 -4.57
N LEU A 62 -4.85 -13.06 -3.26
CA LEU A 62 -5.52 -12.06 -2.44
C LEU A 62 -4.49 -11.08 -1.89
N LEU A 63 -4.64 -9.80 -2.23
CA LEU A 63 -3.69 -8.75 -1.88
C LEU A 63 -3.48 -8.62 -0.37
N GLU A 64 -4.55 -8.66 0.42
CA GLU A 64 -4.48 -8.60 1.88
C GLU A 64 -3.63 -9.74 2.44
N ASP A 65 -3.80 -10.96 1.94
CA ASP A 65 -3.10 -12.15 2.42
C ASP A 65 -1.61 -12.09 2.02
N GLU A 66 -1.30 -11.66 0.79
CA GLU A 66 0.08 -11.51 0.33
C GLU A 66 0.84 -10.41 1.09
N LEU A 67 0.20 -9.28 1.40
CA LEU A 67 0.84 -8.24 2.21
C LEU A 67 1.17 -8.76 3.62
N ARG A 68 0.24 -9.52 4.23
CA ARG A 68 0.48 -10.16 5.54
C ARG A 68 1.58 -11.22 5.46
N SER A 69 1.64 -12.02 4.39
CA SER A 69 2.68 -13.05 4.21
C SER A 69 4.10 -12.45 4.13
N LYS A 70 4.22 -11.22 3.63
CA LYS A 70 5.46 -10.42 3.63
C LYS A 70 5.76 -9.72 4.96
N GLY A 71 4.96 -9.97 6.01
CA GLY A 71 5.14 -9.42 7.35
C GLY A 71 4.59 -8.00 7.52
N ALA A 72 3.71 -7.53 6.63
CA ALA A 72 3.09 -6.22 6.77
C ALA A 72 2.01 -6.21 7.86
N LYS A 73 1.93 -5.11 8.61
CA LYS A 73 0.83 -4.83 9.55
C LYS A 73 -0.36 -4.27 8.75
N TYR A 74 -1.04 -5.15 8.02
CA TYR A 74 -2.16 -4.76 7.18
C TYR A 74 -3.35 -4.29 8.04
N VAL A 75 -3.86 -3.10 7.72
CA VAL A 75 -5.06 -2.49 8.30
C VAL A 75 -6.06 -2.13 7.22
N ARG A 76 -7.34 -2.06 7.58
CA ARG A 76 -8.44 -1.68 6.70
C ARG A 76 -9.52 -0.94 7.48
N SER A 77 -10.33 -0.17 6.77
CA SER A 77 -11.57 0.43 7.30
C SER A 77 -12.53 -0.66 7.78
N THR A 78 -13.32 -0.34 8.79
CA THR A 78 -14.41 -1.18 9.29
C THR A 78 -15.54 -1.29 8.28
N ILE A 79 -15.81 -0.22 7.51
CA ILE A 79 -16.83 -0.19 6.48
C ILE A 79 -16.14 -0.36 5.11
N PRO A 80 -16.42 -1.44 4.35
CA PRO A 80 -15.86 -1.63 3.01
C PRO A 80 -16.19 -0.46 2.08
N MET A 81 -15.33 -0.21 1.09
CA MET A 81 -15.53 0.85 0.09
C MET A 81 -15.65 2.27 0.67
N THR A 82 -15.09 2.51 1.86
CA THR A 82 -14.94 3.86 2.44
C THR A 82 -13.50 4.35 2.33
N PRO A 83 -13.25 5.68 2.30
CA PRO A 83 -11.90 6.21 2.23
C PRO A 83 -11.04 5.76 3.41
N HIS A 84 -9.90 5.15 3.12
CA HIS A 84 -8.94 4.72 4.12
C HIS A 84 -7.52 4.79 3.56
N ALA A 85 -6.67 5.58 4.19
CA ALA A 85 -5.28 5.73 3.81
C ALA A 85 -4.37 5.71 5.03
N VAL A 86 -3.21 5.07 4.88
CA VAL A 86 -2.21 4.87 5.91
C VAL A 86 -0.91 5.49 5.44
N ARG A 87 -0.23 6.19 6.35
CA ARG A 87 1.14 6.68 6.15
C ARG A 87 2.01 6.05 7.22
N ASP A 88 3.07 5.37 6.80
CA ASP A 88 4.14 4.87 7.65
C ASP A 88 5.45 5.43 7.09
N GLY A 89 5.95 6.51 7.70
CA GLY A 89 7.07 7.30 7.16
C GLY A 89 6.78 7.85 5.76
N ARG A 90 7.60 7.44 4.78
CA ARG A 90 7.45 7.80 3.35
C ARG A 90 6.74 6.73 2.51
N LEU A 91 6.18 5.70 3.14
CA LEU A 91 5.30 4.72 2.51
C LEU A 91 3.84 5.10 2.77
N ILE A 92 3.07 5.37 1.71
CA ILE A 92 1.68 5.82 1.80
C ILE A 92 0.78 4.89 1.01
N THR A 93 -0.22 4.29 1.63
CA THR A 93 -1.10 3.32 0.97
C THR A 93 -2.56 3.67 1.16
N GLY A 94 -3.39 3.42 0.14
CA GLY A 94 -4.83 3.64 0.14
C GLY A 94 -5.59 2.36 -0.17
N GLN A 95 -6.70 2.13 0.53
CA GLN A 95 -7.38 0.85 0.50
C GLN A 95 -8.10 0.60 -0.83
N ASN A 96 -8.81 1.59 -1.35
CA ASN A 96 -9.77 1.44 -2.46
C ASN A 96 -9.84 2.73 -3.30
N PRO A 97 -10.57 2.77 -4.43
CA PRO A 97 -10.58 3.93 -5.32
C PRO A 97 -11.00 5.24 -4.63
N VAL A 98 -11.95 5.18 -3.70
CA VAL A 98 -12.41 6.36 -2.94
C VAL A 98 -11.37 6.89 -1.96
N SER A 99 -10.29 6.14 -1.70
CA SER A 99 -9.16 6.56 -0.87
C SER A 99 -8.18 7.48 -1.59
N THR A 100 -8.32 7.71 -2.90
CA THR A 100 -7.35 8.47 -3.72
C THR A 100 -7.08 9.85 -3.15
N LYS A 101 -8.13 10.63 -2.83
CA LYS A 101 -7.95 11.97 -2.25
C LYS A 101 -7.17 11.91 -0.93
N ALA A 102 -7.52 10.97 -0.06
CA ALA A 102 -6.87 10.81 1.25
C ALA A 102 -5.39 10.41 1.13
N VAL A 103 -5.01 9.68 0.08
CA VAL A 103 -3.61 9.39 -0.27
C VAL A 103 -2.92 10.64 -0.80
N SER A 104 -3.53 11.37 -1.74
CA SER A 104 -2.97 12.61 -2.29
C SER A 104 -2.69 13.65 -1.20
N ASP A 105 -3.63 13.87 -0.28
CA ASP A 105 -3.46 14.80 0.84
C ASP A 105 -2.26 14.41 1.72
N ARG A 106 -2.07 13.10 1.98
CA ARG A 106 -0.92 12.58 2.75
C ARG A 106 0.40 12.73 2.00
N ILE A 107 0.41 12.56 0.68
CA ILE A 107 1.60 12.78 -0.16
C ILE A 107 2.00 14.26 -0.10
N LEU A 108 1.05 15.17 -0.25
CA LEU A 108 1.31 16.62 -0.16
C LEU A 108 1.88 17.00 1.20
N GLY A 109 1.29 16.49 2.29
CA GLY A 109 1.83 16.69 3.64
C GLY A 109 3.27 16.17 3.78
N ALA A 110 3.54 14.95 3.32
CA ALA A 110 4.86 14.35 3.37
C ALA A 110 5.91 15.03 2.48
N LEU A 111 5.50 15.76 1.43
CA LEU A 111 6.39 16.57 0.60
C LEU A 111 6.66 17.95 1.20
N ALA A 112 5.68 18.51 1.93
CA ALA A 112 5.83 19.80 2.60
C ALA A 112 6.72 19.71 3.85
N GLU A 113 6.79 18.53 4.47
CA GLU A 113 7.78 18.19 5.49
C GLU A 113 9.17 18.07 4.85
N THR A 114 9.86 19.21 4.73
CA THR A 114 11.31 19.24 4.48
C THR A 114 12.00 19.27 5.83
N GLU A 115 13.02 18.42 6.02
CA GLU A 115 13.93 18.49 7.16
C GLU A 115 14.66 19.84 7.24
#